data_AF-A0A3S0XRI9-F1
#
_entry.id   AF-A0A3S0XRI9-F1
#
_cell.length_a   1.000
_cell.length_b   1.000
_cell.length_c   1.000
_cell.angle_alpha   90.00
_cell.angle_beta   90.00
_cell.angle_gamma   90.00
#
_symmetry.space_group_name_H-M   'P 1'
#
loop_
_entity.id
_entity.type
_entity.pdbx_description
1 polymer ?
#
loop_
_entity_poly.entity_id
_entity_poly.type
_entity_poly.pdbx_seq_one_letter_code
_entity_poly.pdbx_strand_id
1 'polypeptide(L)'
;MKETLQITLRKNRRSEDLIQIARKTKGENISYSYGQSNPPLPEEAIFSEAELFEISWFDQMVKFFHEHQDTTATDLERYRLFLPENFYQAIYELHKKCQEHKIDYRPVDSLLKSIINKIKATEKNLYEKTGITSNVLSDINFKDLAENSDKHNSSTLLLFKKFIELPDFYNQFKQIATNEYKKNPNIKMGHFKGYAQGHALPSKWICACAIDVITQSESPFNILNSEELIDLWIKPKLRSGFELSQLLSRLKGIKSSPEFIKIVENTFHNFL
;
A
#
# COMPACT_ATOMS: atom_id res chain seq x y z
N MET A 1 37.33 -19.97 0.26
CA MET A 1 36.47 -19.06 -0.54
C MET A 1 35.11 -19.72 -0.62
N LYS A 2 34.02 -19.09 -0.14
CA LYS A 2 32.66 -19.61 -0.37
C LYS A 2 32.44 -19.63 -1.89
N GLU A 3 32.01 -20.77 -2.42
CA GLU A 3 31.61 -20.90 -3.81
C GLU A 3 30.26 -20.17 -3.95
N THR A 4 30.29 -18.98 -4.55
CA THR A 4 29.10 -18.13 -4.65
C THR A 4 28.32 -18.42 -5.92
N LEU A 5 27.00 -18.54 -5.83
CA LEU A 5 26.14 -18.60 -7.01
C LEU A 5 26.24 -17.32 -7.83
N GLN A 6 26.52 -17.49 -9.12
CA GLN A 6 26.38 -16.45 -10.11
C GLN A 6 24.99 -16.52 -10.72
N ILE A 7 24.10 -15.63 -10.31
CA ILE A 7 22.74 -15.50 -10.87
C ILE A 7 22.76 -14.29 -11.79
N THR A 8 22.44 -14.49 -13.06
CA THR A 8 22.44 -13.45 -14.11
C THR A 8 21.14 -13.52 -14.87
N LEU A 9 20.59 -12.37 -15.26
CA LEU A 9 19.32 -12.32 -15.98
C LEU A 9 19.60 -11.91 -17.43
N ARG A 10 19.34 -12.81 -18.38
CA ARG A 10 19.66 -12.64 -19.80
C ARG A 10 18.43 -12.27 -20.62
N LYS A 11 18.57 -11.17 -21.35
CA LYS A 11 17.58 -10.73 -22.33
C LYS A 11 17.56 -11.64 -23.55
N ASN A 12 16.38 -12.11 -23.94
CA ASN A 12 16.21 -12.86 -25.18
C ASN A 12 15.40 -12.05 -26.21
N ARG A 13 15.79 -12.17 -27.48
CA ARG A 13 15.09 -11.49 -28.59
C ARG A 13 13.92 -12.29 -29.16
N ARG A 14 13.87 -13.59 -28.89
CA ARG A 14 12.94 -14.55 -29.53
C ARG A 14 12.09 -15.36 -28.54
N SER A 15 12.34 -15.20 -27.24
CA SER A 15 11.70 -15.92 -26.14
C SER A 15 11.65 -15.02 -24.92
N GLU A 16 10.99 -15.48 -23.85
CA GLU A 16 11.05 -14.77 -22.56
C GLU A 16 12.49 -14.63 -22.04
N ASP A 17 12.69 -13.62 -21.21
CA ASP A 17 13.94 -13.37 -20.51
C ASP A 17 14.23 -14.51 -19.55
N LEU A 18 15.50 -14.91 -19.47
CA LEU A 18 15.93 -16.08 -18.71
C LEU A 18 16.70 -15.67 -17.47
N ILE A 19 16.43 -16.32 -16.34
CA ILE A 19 17.29 -16.29 -15.16
C ILE A 19 18.27 -17.46 -15.30
N GLN A 20 19.56 -17.14 -15.40
CA GLN A 20 20.66 -18.10 -15.49
C GLN A 20 21.38 -18.19 -14.16
N ILE A 21 21.51 -19.40 -13.64
CA ILE A 21 22.22 -19.72 -12.41
C ILE A 21 23.44 -20.54 -12.77
N ALA A 22 24.61 -20.03 -12.44
CA ALA A 22 25.88 -20.69 -12.65
C ALA A 22 26.65 -20.86 -11.34
N ARG A 23 27.18 -22.07 -11.10
CA ARG A 23 28.18 -22.33 -10.06
C ARG A 23 29.45 -22.84 -10.71
N LYS A 24 30.58 -22.21 -10.39
CA LYS A 24 31.91 -22.72 -10.74
C LYS A 24 32.51 -23.41 -9.53
N THR A 25 32.34 -24.72 -9.49
CA THR A 25 33.00 -25.63 -8.55
C THR A 25 34.26 -26.20 -9.22
N LYS A 26 35.30 -26.57 -8.45
CA LYS A 26 36.51 -27.21 -9.02
C LYS A 26 36.12 -28.53 -9.71
N GLY A 27 35.93 -28.51 -11.03
CA GLY A 27 35.66 -29.67 -11.87
C GLY A 27 34.23 -29.78 -12.42
N GLU A 28 33.27 -28.99 -11.92
CA GLU A 28 31.88 -29.03 -12.37
C GLU A 28 31.32 -27.61 -12.55
N ASN A 29 30.81 -27.32 -13.74
CA ASN A 29 30.04 -26.12 -14.05
C ASN A 29 28.56 -26.49 -14.04
N ILE A 30 27.85 -26.12 -12.99
CA ILE A 30 26.39 -26.21 -12.98
C ILE A 30 25.87 -24.96 -13.68
N SER A 31 25.05 -25.15 -14.72
CA SER A 31 24.34 -24.09 -15.42
C SER A 31 22.87 -24.48 -15.52
N TYR A 32 22.02 -23.77 -14.79
CA TYR A 32 20.57 -23.90 -14.88
C TYR A 32 19.97 -22.61 -15.44
N SER A 33 18.90 -22.71 -16.20
CA SER A 33 18.16 -21.55 -16.68
C SER A 33 16.67 -21.82 -16.67
N TYR A 34 15.91 -20.86 -16.17
CA TYR A 34 14.45 -20.89 -16.23
C TYR A 34 13.92 -19.57 -16.78
N GLY A 35 12.79 -19.66 -17.47
CA GLY A 35 12.05 -18.49 -17.89
C GLY A 35 11.28 -17.89 -16.72
N GLN A 36 11.15 -16.56 -16.68
CA GLN A 36 10.56 -15.83 -15.56
C GLN A 36 9.13 -16.26 -15.21
N SER A 37 8.37 -16.74 -16.19
CA SER A 37 7.00 -17.21 -16.02
C SER A 37 6.92 -18.61 -15.42
N ASN A 38 8.05 -19.33 -15.37
CA ASN A 38 8.13 -20.69 -14.88
C ASN A 38 8.51 -20.70 -13.40
N PRO A 39 8.11 -21.74 -12.63
CA PRO A 39 8.62 -21.93 -11.28
C PRO A 39 10.16 -21.97 -11.32
N PRO A 40 10.83 -21.37 -10.32
CA PRO A 40 12.26 -21.10 -10.40
C PRO A 40 13.16 -22.35 -10.40
N LEU A 41 12.61 -23.56 -10.28
CA LEU A 41 13.36 -24.77 -9.99
C LEU A 41 12.76 -26.02 -10.69
N PRO A 42 13.60 -26.94 -11.20
CA PRO A 42 13.19 -28.29 -11.59
C PRO A 42 13.15 -29.23 -10.35
N GLU A 43 12.48 -30.39 -10.46
CA GLU A 43 12.29 -31.33 -9.35
C GLU A 43 13.59 -32.04 -8.87
N GLU A 44 14.68 -31.99 -9.65
CA GLU A 44 15.94 -32.66 -9.33
C GLU A 44 16.92 -31.73 -8.56
N ALA A 45 17.38 -32.19 -7.40
CA ALA A 45 18.15 -31.43 -6.41
C ALA A 45 19.60 -31.16 -6.82
N ILE A 46 19.80 -30.17 -7.71
CA ILE A 46 21.13 -29.72 -8.15
C ILE A 46 21.72 -28.66 -7.17
N PHE A 47 20.87 -28.05 -6.35
CA PHE A 47 21.22 -26.93 -5.44
C PHE A 47 20.99 -27.31 -3.97
N SER A 48 21.87 -26.84 -3.09
CA SER A 48 21.71 -26.90 -1.64
C SER A 48 20.58 -25.99 -1.14
N GLU A 49 20.07 -26.23 0.07
CA GLU A 49 19.00 -25.40 0.65
C GLU A 49 19.34 -23.90 0.72
N ALA A 50 20.60 -23.56 1.00
CA ALA A 50 21.06 -22.18 1.02
C ALA A 50 21.04 -21.56 -0.39
N GLU A 51 21.45 -22.33 -1.40
CA GLU A 51 21.39 -21.93 -2.80
C GLU A 51 19.94 -21.77 -3.29
N LEU A 52 19.04 -22.67 -2.88
CA LEU A 52 17.60 -22.56 -3.16
C LEU A 52 17.00 -21.30 -2.52
N PHE A 53 17.42 -20.97 -1.31
CA PHE A 53 17.01 -19.72 -0.65
C PHE A 53 17.55 -18.49 -1.39
N GLU A 54 18.81 -18.47 -1.83
CA GLU A 54 19.37 -17.38 -2.65
C GLU A 54 18.60 -17.18 -3.97
N ILE A 55 18.23 -18.28 -4.63
CA ILE A 55 17.44 -18.25 -5.87
C ILE A 55 16.03 -17.70 -5.57
N SER A 56 15.36 -18.19 -4.53
CA SER A 56 14.03 -17.70 -4.11
C SER A 56 14.05 -16.21 -3.76
N TRP A 57 15.08 -15.76 -3.04
CA TRP A 57 15.28 -14.36 -2.69
C TRP A 57 15.44 -13.48 -3.93
N PHE A 58 16.24 -13.91 -4.90
CA PHE A 58 16.41 -13.21 -6.17
C PHE A 58 15.12 -13.19 -7.00
N ASP A 59 14.40 -14.31 -7.05
CA ASP A 59 13.14 -14.43 -7.79
C ASP A 59 12.06 -13.48 -7.25
N GLN A 60 11.92 -13.36 -5.92
CA GLN A 60 11.00 -12.41 -5.30
C GLN A 60 11.29 -10.96 -5.72
N MET A 61 12.57 -10.62 -5.83
CA MET A 61 13.01 -9.29 -6.23
C MET A 61 12.67 -8.98 -7.68
N VAL A 62 12.96 -9.92 -8.59
CA VAL A 62 12.66 -9.80 -10.01
C VAL A 62 11.16 -9.67 -10.24
N LYS A 63 10.36 -10.52 -9.58
CA LYS A 63 8.89 -10.45 -9.66
C LYS A 63 8.35 -9.13 -9.16
N PHE A 64 8.85 -8.64 -8.02
CA PHE A 64 8.45 -7.36 -7.47
C PHE A 64 8.64 -6.21 -8.49
N PHE A 65 9.82 -6.11 -9.10
CA PHE A 65 10.09 -5.03 -10.05
C PHE A 65 9.36 -5.19 -11.38
N HIS A 66 9.15 -6.41 -11.87
CA HIS A 66 8.29 -6.61 -13.05
C HIS A 66 6.83 -6.24 -12.82
N GLU A 67 6.31 -6.54 -11.63
CA GLU A 67 4.95 -6.15 -11.25
C GLU A 67 4.83 -4.62 -11.19
N HIS A 68 5.83 -3.93 -10.63
CA HIS A 68 5.74 -2.51 -10.32
C HIS A 68 6.48 -1.59 -11.31
N GLN A 69 7.21 -2.11 -12.29
CA GLN A 69 7.95 -1.34 -13.29
C GLN A 69 8.04 -2.11 -14.61
N ASP A 70 8.07 -1.39 -15.73
CA ASP A 70 8.40 -1.99 -17.02
C ASP A 70 9.93 -2.15 -17.15
N THR A 71 10.52 -2.96 -16.27
CA THR A 71 11.97 -3.21 -16.25
C THR A 71 12.39 -4.24 -17.28
N THR A 72 13.52 -4.02 -17.95
CA THR A 72 14.11 -5.02 -18.85
C THR A 72 15.11 -5.90 -18.11
N ALA A 73 15.36 -7.10 -18.63
CA ALA A 73 16.38 -8.02 -18.11
C ALA A 73 17.74 -7.38 -17.77
N THR A 74 18.20 -6.45 -18.60
CA THR A 74 19.47 -5.73 -18.45
C THR A 74 19.47 -4.74 -17.29
N ASP A 75 18.32 -4.19 -16.91
CA ASP A 75 18.19 -3.35 -15.73
C ASP A 75 18.22 -4.21 -14.45
N LEU A 76 17.84 -5.49 -14.59
CA LEU A 76 17.66 -6.41 -13.48
C LEU A 76 18.94 -7.12 -12.97
N GLU A 77 20.05 -7.06 -13.72
CA GLU A 77 21.33 -7.68 -13.33
C GLU A 77 21.92 -7.10 -12.02
N ARG A 78 21.44 -5.94 -11.55
CA ARG A 78 22.01 -5.19 -10.41
C ARG A 78 21.18 -5.19 -9.13
N TYR A 79 20.02 -5.85 -9.07
CA TYR A 79 19.14 -5.68 -7.90
C TYR A 79 19.59 -6.37 -6.61
N ARG A 80 20.66 -7.17 -6.60
CA ARG A 80 21.09 -7.90 -5.40
C ARG A 80 21.24 -6.98 -4.17
N LEU A 81 20.29 -7.10 -3.24
CA LEU A 81 20.38 -6.51 -1.91
C LEU A 81 21.39 -7.33 -1.10
N PHE A 82 22.54 -6.74 -0.82
CA PHE A 82 23.54 -7.34 0.05
C PHE A 82 23.26 -6.93 1.50
N LEU A 83 22.98 -7.92 2.35
CA LEU A 83 22.80 -7.75 3.78
C LEU A 83 24.04 -8.24 4.53
N PRO A 84 24.28 -7.74 5.75
CA PRO A 84 25.26 -8.34 6.65
C PRO A 84 24.95 -9.84 6.87
N GLU A 85 25.99 -10.67 6.90
CA GLU A 85 25.88 -12.14 6.97
C GLU A 85 24.97 -12.63 8.11
N ASN A 86 25.05 -11.99 9.28
CA ASN A 86 24.23 -12.35 10.44
C ASN A 86 22.73 -12.08 10.23
N PHE A 87 22.37 -10.98 9.55
CA PHE A 87 20.99 -10.69 9.18
C PHE A 87 20.49 -11.66 8.12
N TYR A 88 21.33 -11.94 7.12
CA TYR A 88 21.01 -12.92 6.08
C TYR A 88 20.74 -14.31 6.68
N GLN A 89 21.60 -14.76 7.61
CA GLN A 89 21.42 -16.03 8.30
C GLN A 89 20.12 -16.06 9.12
N ALA A 90 19.79 -14.98 9.83
CA ALA A 90 18.54 -14.92 10.60
C ALA A 90 17.28 -15.08 9.72
N ILE A 91 17.29 -14.46 8.54
CA ILE A 91 16.21 -14.57 7.56
C ILE A 91 16.16 -15.99 6.99
N TYR A 92 17.31 -16.59 6.65
CA TYR A 92 17.40 -17.95 6.15
C TYR A 92 16.88 -18.98 7.17
N GLU A 93 17.25 -18.85 8.45
CA GLU A 93 16.74 -19.73 9.51
C GLU A 93 15.22 -19.62 9.70
N LEU A 94 14.65 -18.41 9.58
CA LEU A 94 13.21 -18.23 9.60
C LEU A 94 12.55 -18.84 8.36
N HIS A 95 13.15 -18.67 7.18
CA HIS A 95 12.65 -19.24 5.93
C HIS A 95 12.52 -20.77 6.03
N LYS A 96 13.53 -21.47 6.57
CA LYS A 96 13.47 -22.92 6.80
C LYS A 96 12.26 -23.32 7.66
N LYS A 97 12.06 -22.64 8.79
CA LYS A 97 10.89 -22.88 9.67
C LYS A 97 9.56 -22.61 8.96
N CYS A 98 9.50 -21.57 8.13
CA CYS A 98 8.31 -21.27 7.35
C CYS A 98 8.02 -22.35 6.31
N GLN A 99 9.04 -22.91 5.65
CA GLN A 99 8.87 -24.02 4.71
C GLN A 99 8.31 -25.28 5.39
N GLU A 100 8.80 -25.64 6.57
CA GLU A 100 8.31 -26.78 7.37
C GLU A 100 6.80 -26.68 7.66
N HIS A 101 6.30 -25.45 7.83
CA HIS A 101 4.90 -25.16 8.14
C HIS A 101 4.08 -24.67 6.94
N LYS A 102 4.62 -24.72 5.71
CA LYS A 102 3.97 -24.23 4.47
C LYS A 102 3.50 -22.77 4.56
N ILE A 103 4.26 -21.92 5.27
CA ILE A 103 4.00 -20.49 5.38
C ILE A 103 4.71 -19.78 4.22
N ASP A 104 3.95 -18.98 3.45
CA ASP A 104 4.50 -18.12 2.40
C ASP A 104 5.28 -16.96 3.04
N TYR A 105 6.61 -17.04 2.97
CA TYR A 105 7.51 -16.04 3.54
C TYR A 105 8.21 -15.25 2.44
N ARG A 106 7.77 -13.99 2.25
CA ARG A 106 8.28 -13.06 1.22
C ARG A 106 9.00 -11.84 1.82
N PRO A 107 10.19 -12.02 2.40
CA PRO A 107 10.92 -10.94 3.05
C PRO A 107 11.36 -9.83 2.09
N VAL A 108 11.68 -10.16 0.83
CA VAL A 108 12.15 -9.17 -0.15
C VAL A 108 11.05 -8.21 -0.53
N ASP A 109 9.85 -8.71 -0.81
CA ASP A 109 8.66 -7.90 -1.07
C ASP A 109 8.41 -6.90 0.07
N SER A 110 8.46 -7.39 1.31
CA SER A 110 8.29 -6.55 2.51
C SER A 110 9.37 -5.47 2.64
N LEU A 111 10.63 -5.82 2.37
CA LEU A 111 11.75 -4.87 2.40
C LEU A 111 11.59 -3.78 1.34
N LEU A 112 11.28 -4.15 0.10
CA LEU A 112 11.10 -3.20 -1.01
C LEU A 112 9.90 -2.29 -0.77
N LYS A 113 8.76 -2.84 -0.34
CA LYS A 113 7.58 -2.04 0.07
C LYS A 113 7.90 -1.05 1.19
N SER A 114 8.70 -1.45 2.17
CA SER A 114 9.14 -0.57 3.26
C SER A 114 9.99 0.60 2.74
N ILE A 115 10.94 0.32 1.83
CA ILE A 115 11.77 1.35 1.18
C ILE A 115 10.89 2.34 0.40
N ILE A 116 9.97 1.83 -0.42
CA ILE A 116 9.03 2.65 -1.21
C ILE A 116 8.16 3.53 -0.31
N ASN A 117 7.58 2.96 0.75
CA ASN A 117 6.79 3.72 1.71
C ASN A 117 7.62 4.80 2.41
N LYS A 118 8.90 4.51 2.68
CA LYS A 118 9.82 5.50 3.25
C LYS A 118 10.11 6.64 2.27
N ILE A 119 10.24 6.37 0.97
CA ILE A 119 10.36 7.40 -0.07
C ILE A 119 9.13 8.31 -0.04
N LYS A 120 7.92 7.74 -0.19
CA LYS A 120 6.65 8.48 -0.19
C LYS A 120 6.48 9.35 1.07
N ALA A 121 6.77 8.79 2.25
CA ALA A 121 6.69 9.51 3.51
C ALA A 121 7.71 10.64 3.61
N THR A 122 8.90 10.47 3.02
CA THR A 122 9.96 11.49 3.03
C THR A 122 9.63 12.62 2.07
N GLU A 123 9.10 12.33 0.87
CA GLU A 123 8.62 13.36 -0.07
C GLU A 123 7.48 14.18 0.53
N LYS A 124 6.55 13.53 1.24
CA LYS A 124 5.52 14.22 2.01
C LYS A 124 6.13 15.18 3.04
N ASN A 125 7.07 14.69 3.85
CA ASN A 125 7.73 15.52 4.86
C ASN A 125 8.54 16.68 4.24
N LEU A 126 9.13 16.47 3.06
CA LEU A 126 9.84 17.51 2.31
C LEU A 126 8.87 18.62 1.93
N TYR A 127 7.77 18.26 1.28
CA TYR A 127 6.73 19.22 0.89
C TYR A 127 6.17 19.97 2.10
N GLU A 128 5.81 19.27 3.18
CA GLU A 128 5.25 19.88 4.38
C GLU A 128 6.19 20.90 5.03
N LYS A 129 7.52 20.73 4.91
CA LYS A 129 8.52 21.62 5.50
C LYS A 129 8.99 22.73 4.58
N THR A 130 9.08 22.48 3.28
CA THR A 130 9.77 23.39 2.33
C THR A 130 8.88 23.87 1.18
N GLY A 131 7.73 23.22 0.96
CA GLY A 131 6.88 23.44 -0.22
C GLY A 131 7.42 22.84 -1.52
N ILE A 132 8.57 22.14 -1.49
CA ILE A 132 9.16 21.51 -2.67
C ILE A 132 8.38 20.24 -3.01
N THR A 133 7.88 20.15 -4.23
CA THR A 133 7.25 18.95 -4.77
C THR A 133 8.31 18.01 -5.35
N SER A 134 8.20 16.73 -5.01
CA SER A 134 9.05 15.65 -5.51
C SER A 134 8.15 14.45 -5.82
N ASN A 135 8.46 13.73 -6.90
CA ASN A 135 7.80 12.47 -7.23
C ASN A 135 8.80 11.50 -7.88
N VAL A 136 9.84 11.15 -7.13
CA VAL A 136 10.98 10.35 -7.64
C VAL A 136 10.58 8.95 -8.07
N LEU A 137 9.48 8.41 -7.52
CA LEU A 137 8.93 7.11 -7.95
C LEU A 137 8.30 7.21 -9.34
N SER A 138 7.64 8.33 -9.67
CA SER A 138 7.12 8.56 -11.02
C SER A 138 8.25 8.75 -12.04
N ASP A 139 9.36 9.39 -11.65
CA ASP A 139 10.51 9.61 -12.53
C ASP A 139 11.17 8.30 -13.01
N ILE A 140 10.99 7.23 -12.24
CA ILE A 140 11.46 5.87 -12.58
C ILE A 140 10.34 4.96 -13.12
N ASN A 141 9.19 5.52 -13.52
CA ASN A 141 8.02 4.78 -13.99
C ASN A 141 7.55 3.68 -13.02
N PHE A 142 7.66 3.93 -11.71
CA PHE A 142 7.13 3.01 -10.71
C PHE A 142 5.59 3.04 -10.70
N LYS A 143 4.99 1.92 -11.07
CA LYS A 143 3.57 1.62 -10.98
C LYS A 143 3.27 1.13 -9.57
N ASP A 144 2.58 1.98 -8.81
CA ASP A 144 2.02 1.57 -7.54
C ASP A 144 0.83 0.65 -7.82
N LEU A 145 1.05 -0.68 -7.82
CA LEU A 145 -0.03 -1.68 -7.90
C LEU A 145 -0.79 -1.72 -6.58
N ALA A 146 -1.40 -0.61 -6.21
CA ALA A 146 -2.17 -0.52 -4.99
C ALA A 146 -3.57 -1.11 -5.24
N GLU A 147 -3.66 -2.45 -5.22
CA GLU A 147 -4.93 -3.15 -5.08
C GLU A 147 -5.73 -2.51 -3.92
N ASN A 148 -6.87 -1.91 -4.25
CA ASN A 148 -7.82 -1.19 -3.39
C ASN A 148 -7.44 0.19 -2.83
N SER A 149 -6.20 0.68 -2.95
CA SER A 149 -5.85 2.03 -2.46
C SER A 149 -6.27 3.14 -3.44
N ASP A 150 -6.27 2.88 -4.76
CA ASP A 150 -6.63 3.89 -5.76
C ASP A 150 -8.11 4.26 -5.78
N LYS A 151 -9.01 3.32 -5.41
CA LYS A 151 -10.43 3.65 -5.23
C LYS A 151 -10.65 4.52 -4.00
N HIS A 152 -10.10 4.16 -2.85
CA HIS A 152 -10.22 4.99 -1.65
C HIS A 152 -9.51 6.34 -1.79
N ASN A 153 -8.39 6.40 -2.51
CA ASN A 153 -7.71 7.65 -2.83
C ASN A 153 -8.53 8.51 -3.80
N SER A 154 -9.18 7.93 -4.80
CA SER A 154 -10.03 8.68 -5.74
C SER A 154 -11.34 9.18 -5.11
N SER A 155 -12.00 8.38 -4.27
CA SER A 155 -13.19 8.78 -3.52
C SER A 155 -12.89 9.82 -2.45
N THR A 156 -11.76 9.69 -1.73
CA THR A 156 -11.29 10.70 -0.77
C THR A 156 -10.92 12.00 -1.48
N LEU A 157 -10.29 11.92 -2.65
CA LEU A 157 -9.98 13.09 -3.46
C LEU A 157 -11.25 13.82 -3.94
N LEU A 158 -12.26 13.08 -4.40
CA LEU A 158 -13.56 13.64 -4.78
C LEU A 158 -14.27 14.28 -3.59
N LEU A 159 -14.25 13.62 -2.42
CA LEU A 159 -14.77 14.14 -1.17
C LEU A 159 -14.16 15.49 -0.83
N PHE A 160 -12.82 15.61 -0.86
CA PHE A 160 -12.17 16.87 -0.50
C PHE A 160 -12.31 17.95 -1.57
N LYS A 161 -12.45 17.60 -2.85
CA LYS A 161 -12.83 18.57 -3.90
C LYS A 161 -14.20 19.17 -3.63
N LYS A 162 -15.20 18.34 -3.33
CA LYS A 162 -16.55 18.81 -2.99
C LYS A 162 -16.58 19.60 -1.70
N PHE A 163 -15.87 19.13 -0.69
CA PHE A 163 -15.81 19.78 0.62
C PHE A 163 -15.25 21.22 0.54
N ILE A 164 -14.20 21.47 -0.25
CA ILE A 164 -13.64 22.84 -0.36
C ILE A 164 -14.48 23.78 -1.23
N GLU A 165 -15.41 23.25 -2.03
CA GLU A 165 -16.39 24.05 -2.80
C GLU A 165 -17.50 24.61 -1.91
N LEU A 166 -17.71 24.03 -0.71
CA LEU A 166 -18.77 24.48 0.19
C LEU A 166 -18.47 25.86 0.80
N PRO A 167 -19.46 26.77 0.84
CA PRO A 167 -19.34 28.03 1.55
C PRO A 167 -18.99 27.80 3.02
N ASP A 168 -18.02 28.56 3.54
CA ASP A 168 -17.59 28.52 4.95
C ASP A 168 -17.16 27.13 5.48
N PHE A 169 -16.75 26.22 4.58
CA PHE A 169 -16.39 24.84 4.93
C PHE A 169 -15.39 24.76 6.08
N TYR A 170 -14.44 25.69 6.15
CA TYR A 170 -13.35 25.65 7.12
C TYR A 170 -13.83 25.92 8.54
N ASN A 171 -14.78 26.86 8.72
CA ASN A 171 -15.33 27.13 10.05
C ASN A 171 -16.31 26.05 10.48
N GLN A 172 -17.15 25.56 9.55
CA GLN A 172 -18.02 24.41 9.80
C GLN A 172 -17.23 23.18 10.23
N PHE A 173 -16.11 22.90 9.56
CA PHE A 173 -15.21 21.82 9.96
C PHE A 173 -14.65 21.99 11.36
N LYS A 174 -14.15 23.19 11.73
CA LYS A 174 -13.63 23.42 13.08
C LYS A 174 -14.69 23.19 14.15
N GLN A 175 -15.92 23.64 13.88
CA GLN A 175 -17.06 23.45 14.78
C GLN A 175 -17.37 21.96 14.96
N ILE A 176 -17.51 21.20 13.87
CA ILE A 176 -17.79 19.76 13.93
C ILE A 176 -16.63 19.00 14.59
N ALA A 177 -15.38 19.29 14.23
CA ALA A 177 -14.21 18.64 14.81
C ALA A 177 -14.16 18.80 16.34
N THR A 178 -14.48 20.00 16.84
CA THR A 178 -14.48 20.30 18.27
C THR A 178 -15.69 19.68 18.96
N ASN A 179 -16.90 19.87 18.41
CA ASN A 179 -18.15 19.53 19.08
C ASN A 179 -18.49 18.04 18.99
N GLU A 180 -18.31 17.42 17.81
CA GLU A 180 -18.74 16.05 17.56
C GLU A 180 -17.59 15.03 17.70
N TYR A 181 -16.35 15.43 17.41
CA TYR A 181 -15.18 14.52 17.44
C TYR A 181 -14.21 14.79 18.58
N LYS A 182 -14.42 15.86 19.37
CA LYS A 182 -13.54 16.27 20.48
C LYS A 182 -12.07 16.40 20.05
N LYS A 183 -11.83 16.85 18.82
CA LYS A 183 -10.50 17.08 18.25
C LYS A 183 -10.23 18.57 18.16
N ASN A 184 -9.04 18.98 18.58
CA ASN A 184 -8.56 20.33 18.31
C ASN A 184 -8.10 20.42 16.84
N PRO A 185 -8.75 21.24 15.99
CA PRO A 185 -8.42 21.32 14.59
C PRO A 185 -7.13 22.14 14.38
N ASN A 186 -5.97 21.54 14.68
CA ASN A 186 -4.66 22.09 14.28
C ASN A 186 -4.37 21.80 12.79
N ILE A 187 -5.37 22.02 11.93
CA ILE A 187 -5.32 21.79 10.49
C ILE A 187 -5.56 23.14 9.81
N LYS A 188 -4.56 23.62 9.08
CA LYS A 188 -4.66 24.85 8.28
C LYS A 188 -5.45 24.61 6.99
N MET A 189 -6.10 25.66 6.48
CA MET A 189 -6.89 25.63 5.24
C MET A 189 -6.13 25.03 4.04
N GLY A 190 -4.82 25.29 3.94
CA GLY A 190 -3.97 24.76 2.86
C GLY A 190 -3.91 23.23 2.80
N HIS A 191 -4.07 22.52 3.93
CA HIS A 191 -4.06 21.05 3.93
C HIS A 191 -5.25 20.48 3.18
N PHE A 192 -6.44 21.10 3.28
CA PHE A 192 -7.63 20.64 2.57
C PHE A 192 -7.50 20.78 1.06
N LYS A 193 -6.83 21.85 0.59
CA LYS A 193 -6.45 21.97 -0.83
C LYS A 193 -5.51 20.85 -1.26
N GLY A 194 -4.52 20.51 -0.42
CA GLY A 194 -3.65 19.36 -0.64
C GLY A 194 -4.41 18.03 -0.73
N TYR A 195 -5.43 17.81 0.12
CA TYR A 195 -6.28 16.63 0.04
C TYR A 195 -7.11 16.60 -1.26
N ALA A 196 -7.69 17.72 -1.66
CA ALA A 196 -8.47 17.85 -2.90
C ALA A 196 -7.62 17.64 -4.18
N GLN A 197 -6.31 17.85 -4.08
CA GLN A 197 -5.34 17.65 -5.16
C GLN A 197 -4.64 16.28 -5.09
N GLY A 198 -4.91 15.46 -4.07
CA GLY A 198 -4.26 14.16 -3.87
C GLY A 198 -2.81 14.26 -3.38
N HIS A 199 -2.36 15.43 -2.94
CA HIS A 199 -0.99 15.64 -2.44
C HIS A 199 -0.77 15.10 -1.03
N ALA A 200 -1.84 14.82 -0.28
CA ALA A 200 -1.77 14.22 1.04
C ALA A 200 -3.01 13.37 1.31
N LEU A 201 -2.86 12.35 2.16
CA LEU A 201 -3.98 11.55 2.65
C LEU A 201 -4.46 12.07 4.01
N PRO A 202 -5.76 12.41 4.13
CA PRO A 202 -6.37 12.79 5.40
C PRO A 202 -6.57 11.54 6.28
N SER A 203 -6.42 11.71 7.60
CA SER A 203 -6.79 10.66 8.54
C SER A 203 -8.32 10.48 8.58
N LYS A 204 -8.80 9.27 8.92
CA LYS A 204 -10.24 8.92 8.90
C LYS A 204 -11.16 9.89 9.65
N TRP A 205 -10.72 10.47 10.77
CA TRP A 205 -11.56 11.43 11.52
C TRP A 205 -11.73 12.77 10.77
N ILE A 206 -10.76 13.16 9.94
CA ILE A 206 -10.85 14.34 9.08
C ILE A 206 -11.86 14.07 7.96
N CYS A 207 -11.81 12.87 7.37
CA CYS A 207 -12.81 12.43 6.39
C CYS A 207 -14.22 12.46 7.00
N ALA A 208 -14.38 11.91 8.20
CA ALA A 208 -15.66 11.87 8.91
C ALA A 208 -16.22 13.28 9.17
N CYS A 209 -15.37 14.22 9.61
CA CYS A 209 -15.75 15.63 9.76
C CYS A 209 -16.17 16.27 8.43
N ALA A 210 -15.41 16.03 7.35
CA ALA A 210 -15.74 16.56 6.03
C ALA A 210 -17.07 16.02 5.50
N ILE A 211 -17.35 14.73 5.71
CA ILE A 211 -18.63 14.10 5.37
C ILE A 211 -19.75 14.72 6.19
N ASP A 212 -19.55 14.95 7.50
CA ASP A 212 -20.55 15.63 8.33
C ASP A 212 -20.87 17.05 7.88
N VAL A 213 -19.87 17.81 7.41
CA VAL A 213 -20.09 19.14 6.80
C VAL A 213 -20.92 19.00 5.52
N ILE A 214 -20.53 18.11 4.61
CA ILE A 214 -21.26 17.88 3.35
C ILE A 214 -22.71 17.46 3.60
N THR A 215 -22.96 16.62 4.62
CA THR A 215 -24.32 16.15 4.96
C THR A 215 -25.28 17.26 5.39
N GLN A 216 -24.77 18.46 5.70
CA GLN A 216 -25.62 19.62 6.02
C GLN A 216 -26.26 20.21 4.76
N SER A 217 -25.65 20.03 3.59
CA SER A 217 -26.12 20.59 2.32
C SER A 217 -26.60 19.54 1.32
N GLU A 218 -25.97 18.37 1.27
CA GLU A 218 -26.28 17.34 0.27
C GLU A 218 -26.05 15.91 0.79
N SER A 219 -26.55 14.92 0.05
CA SER A 219 -26.37 13.51 0.39
C SER A 219 -24.92 13.07 0.10
N PRO A 220 -24.21 12.47 1.08
CA PRO A 220 -22.84 12.02 0.87
C PRO A 220 -22.74 10.79 -0.06
N PHE A 221 -23.88 10.13 -0.34
CA PHE A 221 -23.97 9.03 -1.30
C PHE A 221 -23.73 9.46 -2.76
N ASN A 222 -23.75 10.77 -3.04
CA ASN A 222 -23.37 11.31 -4.35
C ASN A 222 -21.86 11.24 -4.60
N ILE A 223 -21.08 11.01 -3.54
CA ILE A 223 -19.62 11.07 -3.55
C ILE A 223 -19.02 9.71 -3.20
N LEU A 224 -19.59 9.04 -2.20
CA LEU A 224 -19.05 7.83 -1.59
C LEU A 224 -20.06 6.70 -1.68
N ASN A 225 -19.58 5.47 -1.87
CA ASN A 225 -20.43 4.28 -1.78
C ASN A 225 -20.67 3.87 -0.31
N SER A 226 -21.57 2.92 -0.09
CA SER A 226 -21.94 2.45 1.25
C SER A 226 -20.75 1.93 2.07
N GLU A 227 -19.84 1.16 1.47
CA GLU A 227 -18.67 0.61 2.19
C GLU A 227 -17.73 1.72 2.64
N GLU A 228 -17.50 2.71 1.77
CA GLU A 228 -16.69 3.88 2.06
C GLU A 228 -17.29 4.75 3.16
N LEU A 229 -18.61 4.96 3.14
CA LEU A 229 -19.30 5.70 4.20
C LEU A 229 -19.19 4.98 5.53
N ILE A 230 -19.26 3.64 5.54
CA ILE A 230 -19.06 2.87 6.76
C ILE A 230 -17.66 3.10 7.31
N ASP A 231 -16.62 2.99 6.47
CA ASP A 231 -15.23 3.06 6.93
C ASP A 231 -14.74 4.48 7.25
N LEU A 232 -15.15 5.47 6.46
CA LEU A 232 -14.68 6.85 6.55
C LEU A 232 -15.55 7.75 7.43
N TRP A 233 -16.82 7.39 7.68
CA TRP A 233 -17.74 8.21 8.46
C TRP A 233 -18.33 7.48 9.68
N ILE A 234 -19.07 6.39 9.45
CA ILE A 234 -19.82 5.70 10.50
C ILE A 234 -18.90 5.17 11.60
N LYS A 235 -17.87 4.41 11.23
CA LYS A 235 -16.91 3.83 12.19
C LYS A 235 -16.17 4.92 12.99
N PRO A 236 -15.57 5.97 12.38
CA PRO A 236 -14.97 7.06 13.13
C PRO A 236 -15.94 7.78 14.07
N LYS A 237 -17.19 7.97 13.66
CA LYS A 237 -18.21 8.67 14.45
C LYS A 237 -18.66 7.86 15.66
N LEU A 238 -18.89 6.56 15.51
CA LEU A 238 -19.16 5.68 16.65
C LEU A 238 -17.97 5.63 17.61
N ARG A 239 -16.74 5.57 17.10
CA ARG A 239 -15.50 5.61 17.91
C ARG A 239 -15.28 6.93 18.65
N SER A 240 -15.85 8.04 18.20
CA SER A 240 -15.81 9.31 18.95
C SER A 240 -16.81 9.34 20.11
N GLY A 241 -17.60 8.28 20.30
CA GLY A 241 -18.63 8.16 21.33
C GLY A 241 -19.97 8.75 20.92
N PHE A 242 -20.21 8.91 19.61
CA PHE A 242 -21.50 9.38 19.11
C PHE A 242 -22.57 8.28 19.28
N GLU A 243 -23.74 8.65 19.81
CA GLU A 243 -24.80 7.68 20.09
C GLU A 243 -25.39 7.10 18.79
N LEU A 244 -25.58 5.78 18.75
CA LEU A 244 -26.16 5.09 17.59
C LEU A 244 -27.55 5.65 17.24
N SER A 245 -28.40 5.89 18.25
CA SER A 245 -29.75 6.46 18.06
C SER A 245 -29.72 7.80 17.31
N GLN A 246 -28.79 8.68 17.67
CA GLN A 246 -28.59 9.97 17.03
C GLN A 246 -28.07 9.80 15.59
N LEU A 247 -27.13 8.87 15.38
CA LEU A 247 -26.61 8.57 14.05
C LEU A 247 -27.69 8.06 13.11
N LEU A 248 -28.54 7.12 13.57
CA LEU A 248 -29.66 6.59 12.80
C LEU A 248 -30.68 7.68 12.47
N SER A 249 -30.95 8.59 13.41
CA SER A 249 -31.81 9.75 13.16
C SER A 249 -31.25 10.65 12.06
N ARG A 250 -29.93 10.92 12.09
CA ARG A 250 -29.26 11.71 11.05
C ARG A 250 -29.30 11.02 9.69
N LEU A 251 -29.08 9.71 9.64
CA LEU A 251 -29.17 8.91 8.41
C LEU A 251 -30.58 8.93 7.79
N LYS A 252 -31.63 8.90 8.63
CA LYS A 252 -33.02 9.09 8.18
C LYS A 252 -33.26 10.51 7.67
N GLY A 253 -32.70 11.52 8.33
CA GLY A 253 -32.78 12.93 7.90
C GLY A 253 -32.21 13.18 6.51
N ILE A 254 -31.11 12.50 6.15
CA ILE A 254 -30.53 12.57 4.80
C ILE A 254 -31.14 11.56 3.81
N LYS A 255 -32.27 10.93 4.16
CA LYS A 255 -32.99 9.94 3.34
C LYS A 255 -32.12 8.75 2.89
N SER A 256 -31.25 8.26 3.78
CA SER A 256 -30.47 7.04 3.53
C SER A 256 -31.40 5.84 3.30
N SER A 257 -30.96 4.87 2.49
CA SER A 257 -31.77 3.68 2.23
C SER A 257 -31.97 2.84 3.49
N PRO A 258 -33.12 2.14 3.64
CA PRO A 258 -33.35 1.25 4.77
C PRO A 258 -32.29 0.15 4.92
N GLU A 259 -31.75 -0.34 3.79
CA GLU A 259 -30.69 -1.34 3.76
C GLU A 259 -29.40 -0.80 4.38
N PHE A 260 -29.02 0.43 4.03
CA PHE A 260 -27.83 1.06 4.61
C PHE A 260 -27.97 1.29 6.11
N ILE A 261 -29.15 1.75 6.56
CA ILE A 261 -29.45 1.94 7.99
C ILE A 261 -29.28 0.62 8.74
N LYS A 262 -29.79 -0.49 8.20
CA LYS A 262 -29.63 -1.83 8.80
C LYS A 262 -28.16 -2.28 8.86
N ILE A 263 -27.36 -1.94 7.84
CA ILE A 263 -25.91 -2.23 7.86
C ILE A 263 -25.22 -1.44 8.99
N VAL A 264 -25.61 -0.18 9.21
CA VAL A 264 -25.04 0.65 10.30
C VAL A 264 -25.40 0.08 11.67
N GLU A 265 -26.64 -0.36 11.88
CA GLU A 265 -27.08 -1.04 13.10
C GLU A 265 -26.22 -2.30 13.37
N ASN A 266 -26.06 -3.15 12.37
CA ASN A 266 -25.22 -4.35 12.47
C ASN A 266 -23.74 -4.02 12.72
N THR A 267 -23.23 -2.94 12.11
CA THR A 267 -21.84 -2.52 12.27
C THR A 267 -21.56 -2.11 13.71
N PHE A 268 -22.50 -1.42 14.37
CA PHE A 268 -22.36 -1.05 15.79
C PHE A 268 -22.27 -2.28 16.71
N HIS A 269 -23.06 -3.32 16.46
CA HIS A 269 -23.00 -4.56 17.25
C HIS A 269 -21.65 -5.27 17.18
N ASN A 270 -20.86 -5.05 16.13
CA ASN A 270 -19.51 -5.60 16.00
C ASN A 270 -18.43 -4.74 16.69
N PHE A 271 -18.79 -3.61 17.30
CA PHE A 271 -17.87 -2.73 18.06
C PHE A 271 -17.97 -2.90 19.58
N LEU A 272 -18.97 -3.62 20.07
CA LEU A 272 -19.11 -4.05 21.47
C LEU A 272 -18.43 -5.41 21.67
#